data_AF-A0A352Z7H5-F1
#
_entry.id   AF-A0A352Z7H5-F1
#
_cell.length_a   1.000
_cell.length_b   1.000
_cell.length_c   1.000
_cell.angle_alpha   90.00
_cell.angle_beta   90.00
_cell.angle_gamma   90.00
#
_symmetry.space_group_name_H-M   'P 1'
#
loop_
_entity.id
_entity.type
_entity.pdbx_description
1 polymer ?
#
loop_
_entity_poly.entity_id
_entity_poly.type
_entity_poly.pdbx_seq_one_letter_code
_entity_poly.pdbx_strand_id
1 'polypeptide(L)'
;MNHLPHYHADILLNQNIYAPELNYSCDEDTILLLGSRYVLLRKEFLKYKDFKRTIPKKAKNILVTLGGADPDNVTLKVIKALNLMGDPDIEVKVVVGPANPHIKSLHKALLHSPSSFCFQHARIDSLGGFGY
;
A
#
# COMPACT_ATOMS: atom_id res chain seq x y z
N MET A 1 -16.63 -0.73 8.41
CA MET A 1 -18.09 -0.83 8.18
C MET A 1 -18.33 -2.14 7.45
N ASN A 2 -19.35 -2.91 7.83
CA ASN A 2 -19.72 -4.11 7.11
C ASN A 2 -20.54 -3.71 5.86
N HIS A 3 -20.31 -4.37 4.72
CA HIS A 3 -20.76 -3.85 3.41
C HIS A 3 -22.15 -4.35 2.99
N LEU A 4 -22.55 -5.53 3.48
CA LEU A 4 -23.82 -6.16 3.14
C LEU A 4 -24.71 -6.33 4.38
N PRO A 5 -26.04 -6.31 4.20
CA PRO A 5 -26.99 -6.58 5.27
C PRO A 5 -26.90 -8.04 5.78
N HIS A 6 -26.48 -8.97 4.93
CA HIS A 6 -26.30 -10.38 5.26
C HIS A 6 -25.31 -11.05 4.29
N TYR A 7 -24.54 -12.02 4.76
CA TYR A 7 -23.54 -12.77 4.00
C TYR A 7 -23.92 -14.25 3.92
N HIS A 8 -24.11 -14.76 2.71
CA HIS A 8 -24.34 -16.19 2.46
C HIS A 8 -23.03 -16.85 2.00
N ALA A 9 -22.30 -17.47 2.93
CA ALA A 9 -21.03 -18.14 2.66
C ALA A 9 -20.66 -19.11 3.79
N ASP A 10 -19.98 -20.21 3.45
CA ASP A 10 -19.42 -21.12 4.46
C ASP A 10 -18.26 -20.47 5.24
N ILE A 11 -17.53 -19.55 4.61
CA ILE A 11 -16.38 -18.85 5.20
C ILE A 11 -16.42 -17.36 4.85
N LEU A 12 -16.29 -16.52 5.86
CA LEU A 12 -16.10 -15.08 5.71
C LEU A 12 -14.71 -14.69 6.21
N LEU A 13 -13.87 -14.19 5.30
CA LEU A 13 -12.53 -13.69 5.61
C LEU A 13 -12.51 -12.17 5.63
N ASN A 14 -12.12 -11.59 6.76
CA ASN A 14 -11.80 -10.17 6.85
C ASN A 14 -10.50 -9.96 7.64
N GLN A 15 -9.41 -9.81 6.92
CA GLN A 15 -8.06 -9.68 7.47
C GLN A 15 -7.73 -8.33 8.12
N ASN A 16 -8.64 -7.35 8.05
CA ASN A 16 -8.35 -6.01 8.52
C ASN A 16 -8.23 -5.96 10.05
N ILE A 17 -7.38 -5.07 10.58
CA ILE A 17 -7.08 -5.01 12.02
C ILE A 17 -8.33 -4.77 12.88
N TYR A 18 -9.29 -3.99 12.38
CA TYR A 18 -10.54 -3.65 13.04
C TYR A 18 -11.68 -4.65 12.78
N ALA A 19 -11.43 -5.72 12.01
CA ALA A 19 -12.48 -6.67 11.63
C ALA A 19 -13.22 -7.29 12.83
N PRO A 20 -12.55 -7.68 13.93
CA PRO A 20 -13.24 -8.26 15.09
C PRO A 20 -14.24 -7.31 15.78
N GLU A 21 -14.13 -5.99 15.53
CA GLU A 21 -15.01 -4.96 16.10
C GLU A 21 -16.27 -4.72 15.24
N LEU A 22 -16.33 -5.30 14.04
CA LEU A 22 -17.47 -5.15 13.14
C LEU A 22 -18.53 -6.21 13.42
N ASN A 23 -19.79 -5.81 13.29
CA ASN A 23 -20.92 -6.73 13.36
C ASN A 23 -21.16 -7.39 11.98
N TYR A 24 -21.07 -8.72 11.93
CA TYR A 24 -21.35 -9.53 10.73
C TYR A 24 -22.67 -10.27 10.87
N SER A 25 -23.54 -10.10 9.87
CA SER A 25 -24.78 -10.85 9.71
C SER A 25 -24.52 -11.92 8.66
N CYS A 26 -24.59 -13.20 9.03
CA CYS A 26 -24.28 -14.34 8.16
C CYS A 26 -25.11 -15.57 8.56
N ASP A 27 -25.06 -16.61 7.73
CA ASP A 27 -25.68 -17.90 8.02
C ASP A 27 -25.08 -18.50 9.33
N GLU A 28 -25.85 -19.34 10.02
CA GLU A 28 -25.45 -19.89 11.34
C GLU A 28 -24.15 -20.71 11.28
N ASP A 29 -23.93 -21.41 10.16
CA ASP A 29 -22.76 -22.26 9.94
C ASP A 29 -21.56 -21.53 9.33
N THR A 30 -21.65 -20.20 9.13
CA THR A 30 -20.55 -19.41 8.56
C THR A 30 -19.36 -19.33 9.52
N ILE A 31 -18.19 -19.75 9.06
CA ILE A 31 -16.93 -19.60 9.80
C ILE A 31 -16.35 -18.20 9.57
N LEU A 32 -16.17 -17.47 10.66
CA LEU A 32 -15.59 -16.12 10.64
C LEU A 32 -14.07 -16.14 10.87
N LEU A 33 -13.31 -15.71 9.86
CA LEU A 33 -11.86 -15.54 9.92
C LEU A 33 -11.54 -14.03 9.97
N LEU A 34 -11.52 -13.48 11.19
CA LEU A 34 -11.41 -12.04 11.41
C LEU A 34 -10.06 -11.62 12.01
N GLY A 35 -9.54 -10.49 11.54
CA GLY A 35 -8.37 -9.83 12.09
C GLY A 35 -7.04 -10.26 11.47
N SER A 36 -5.96 -9.65 11.96
CA SER A 36 -4.61 -9.80 11.41
C SER A 36 -4.02 -11.21 11.54
N ARG A 37 -4.64 -12.11 12.34
CA ARG A 37 -4.29 -13.53 12.39
C ARG A 37 -4.41 -14.20 11.01
N TYR A 38 -5.31 -13.70 10.17
CA TYR A 38 -5.61 -14.25 8.84
C TYR A 38 -5.10 -13.36 7.70
N VAL A 39 -4.11 -12.50 7.96
CA VAL A 39 -3.56 -11.59 6.96
C VAL A 39 -2.87 -12.32 5.82
N LEU A 40 -3.25 -11.98 4.59
CA LEU A 40 -2.64 -12.47 3.36
C LEU A 40 -1.39 -11.65 3.02
N LEU A 41 -0.36 -11.80 3.85
CA LEU A 41 0.92 -11.12 3.67
C LEU A 41 1.82 -11.91 2.71
N ARG A 42 2.40 -11.23 1.71
CA ARG A 42 3.31 -11.89 0.77
C ARG A 42 4.58 -12.39 1.47
N LYS A 43 5.13 -13.50 0.98
CA LYS A 43 6.26 -14.21 1.62
C LYS A 43 7.49 -13.32 1.81
N GLU A 44 7.76 -12.39 0.90
CA GLU A 44 8.90 -11.47 0.98
C GLU A 44 8.85 -10.53 2.19
N PHE A 45 7.69 -10.33 2.81
CA PHE A 45 7.58 -9.53 4.04
C PHE A 45 7.91 -10.35 5.29
N LEU A 46 7.80 -11.68 5.24
CA LEU A 46 8.05 -12.55 6.39
C LEU A 46 9.50 -12.47 6.87
N LYS A 47 10.45 -12.18 5.97
CA LYS A 47 11.86 -11.97 6.33
C LYS A 47 12.09 -10.75 7.25
N TYR A 48 11.11 -9.85 7.33
CA TYR A 48 11.14 -8.68 8.21
C TYR A 48 10.34 -8.86 9.50
N LYS A 49 9.82 -10.07 9.79
CA LYS A 49 8.99 -10.33 10.98
C LYS A 49 9.65 -9.87 12.29
N ASP A 50 10.94 -10.12 12.44
CA ASP A 50 11.71 -9.76 13.63
C ASP A 50 12.57 -8.50 13.44
N PHE A 51 12.31 -7.74 12.36
CA PHE A 51 13.08 -6.54 12.04
C PHE A 51 12.80 -5.43 13.05
N LYS A 52 13.80 -5.09 13.86
CA LYS A 52 13.75 -3.95 14.78
C LYS A 52 14.22 -2.70 14.06
N ARG A 53 13.29 -1.79 13.78
CA ARG A 53 13.59 -0.50 13.16
C ARG A 53 13.86 0.56 14.22
N THR A 54 14.99 1.24 14.11
CA THR A 54 15.23 2.50 14.84
C THR A 54 14.42 3.62 14.19
N ILE A 55 13.56 4.28 14.95
CA ILE A 55 12.74 5.39 14.45
C ILE A 55 13.47 6.71 14.76
N PRO A 56 13.96 7.44 13.74
CA PRO A 56 14.65 8.71 13.96
C PRO A 56 13.66 9.80 14.41
N LYS A 57 14.16 10.81 15.14
CA LYS A 57 13.35 11.97 15.56
C LYS A 57 12.84 12.82 14.39
N LYS A 58 13.65 12.98 13.34
CA LYS A 58 13.27 13.64 12.08
C LYS A 58 13.15 12.58 10.99
N ALA A 59 11.98 12.47 10.36
CA ALA A 59 11.80 11.64 9.18
C ALA A 59 12.48 12.30 7.98
N LYS A 60 13.33 11.54 7.28
CA LYS A 60 14.00 11.98 6.04
C LYS A 60 13.55 11.20 4.81
N ASN A 61 13.05 9.98 5.00
CA ASN A 61 12.71 9.08 3.89
C ASN A 61 11.19 8.90 3.84
N ILE A 62 10.58 9.32 2.72
CA ILE A 62 9.15 9.20 2.48
C ILE A 62 8.91 8.17 1.39
N LEU A 63 8.07 7.17 1.66
CA LEU A 63 7.54 6.26 0.66
C LEU A 63 6.12 6.71 0.29
N VAL A 64 5.90 7.01 -0.98
CA VAL A 64 4.57 7.31 -1.54
C VAL A 64 4.11 6.13 -2.37
N THR A 65 2.99 5.52 -1.99
CA THR A 65 2.33 4.47 -2.76
C THR A 65 0.84 4.45 -2.48
N LEU A 66 0.00 4.41 -3.52
CA LEU A 66 -1.48 4.40 -3.43
C LEU A 66 -2.09 3.12 -4.01
N GLY A 67 -1.32 2.04 -4.01
CA GLY A 67 -1.77 0.74 -4.50
C GLY A 67 -1.60 0.56 -6.01
N GLY A 68 -2.41 -0.35 -6.56
CA GLY A 68 -2.20 -0.92 -7.89
C GLY A 68 -2.45 0.03 -9.07
N ALA A 69 -3.41 0.95 -8.92
CA ALA A 69 -3.93 1.72 -10.06
C ALA A 69 -3.93 3.23 -9.85
N ASP A 70 -4.26 3.75 -8.67
CA ASP A 70 -4.43 5.20 -8.43
C ASP A 70 -5.18 5.92 -9.59
N PRO A 71 -6.43 5.53 -9.87
CA PRO A 71 -7.19 6.03 -11.03
C PRO A 71 -7.44 7.54 -10.97
N ASP A 72 -7.50 8.12 -9.78
CA ASP A 72 -7.76 9.55 -9.56
C ASP A 72 -6.48 10.42 -9.56
N ASN A 73 -5.33 9.82 -9.88
CA ASN A 73 -4.01 10.46 -9.92
C ASN A 73 -3.67 11.23 -8.63
N VAL A 74 -4.03 10.65 -7.48
CA VAL A 74 -3.78 11.25 -6.17
C VAL A 74 -2.28 11.28 -5.89
N THR A 75 -1.49 10.36 -6.45
CA THR A 75 -0.02 10.40 -6.38
C THR A 75 0.54 11.74 -6.87
N LEU A 76 -0.02 12.33 -7.94
CA LEU A 76 0.41 13.63 -8.44
C LEU A 76 0.16 14.76 -7.42
N LYS A 77 -0.97 14.72 -6.70
CA LYS A 77 -1.28 15.70 -5.65
C LYS A 77 -0.25 15.63 -4.52
N VAL A 78 0.13 14.42 -4.13
CA VAL A 78 1.17 14.19 -3.10
C VAL A 78 2.52 14.71 -3.57
N ILE A 79 2.95 14.41 -4.80
CA ILE A 79 4.22 14.92 -5.36
C ILE A 79 4.25 16.44 -5.33
N LYS A 80 3.17 17.10 -5.77
CA LYS A 80 3.07 18.57 -5.74
C LYS A 80 3.16 19.12 -4.32
N ALA A 81 2.48 18.51 -3.36
CA ALA A 81 2.52 18.94 -1.96
C ALA A 81 3.94 18.79 -1.37
N LEU A 82 4.63 17.69 -1.66
CA LEU A 82 6.01 17.48 -1.21
C LEU A 82 6.97 18.49 -1.83
N ASN A 83 6.80 18.83 -3.11
CA ASN A 83 7.60 19.88 -3.77
C ASN A 83 7.42 21.25 -3.10
N LEU A 84 6.22 21.57 -2.61
CA LEU A 84 5.95 22.83 -1.93
C LEU A 84 6.65 22.93 -0.56
N MET A 85 6.94 21.81 0.10
CA MET A 85 7.71 21.83 1.35
C MET A 85 9.16 22.23 1.11
N GLY A 86 9.73 21.86 -0.04
CA GLY A 86 11.07 22.28 -0.46
C GLY A 86 12.21 21.87 0.47
N ASP A 87 12.01 20.92 1.40
CA ASP A 87 13.05 20.46 2.32
C ASP A 87 14.05 19.57 1.55
N PRO A 88 15.31 20.02 1.36
CA PRO A 88 16.32 19.25 0.62
C PRO A 88 16.81 18.02 1.40
N ASP A 89 16.54 17.92 2.70
CA ASP A 89 16.90 16.75 3.51
C ASP A 89 15.96 15.56 3.31
N ILE A 90 14.85 15.75 2.58
CA ILE A 90 13.85 14.71 2.35
C ILE A 90 14.13 13.98 1.04
N GLU A 91 14.25 12.66 1.14
CA GLU A 91 14.26 11.75 0.01
C GLU A 91 12.87 11.11 -0.14
N VAL A 92 12.30 11.22 -1.34
CA VAL A 92 10.97 10.69 -1.64
C VAL A 92 11.09 9.54 -2.63
N LYS A 93 10.62 8.36 -2.24
CA LYS A 93 10.45 7.21 -3.13
C LYS A 93 8.98 7.08 -3.51
N VAL A 94 8.68 7.18 -4.80
CA VAL A 94 7.33 7.01 -5.34
C VAL A 94 7.24 5.64 -6.01
N VAL A 95 6.42 4.76 -5.44
CA VAL A 95 6.14 3.42 -5.98
C VAL A 95 4.72 3.38 -6.52
N VAL A 96 4.62 3.20 -7.83
CA VAL A 96 3.35 3.20 -8.55
C VAL A 96 3.03 1.80 -9.05
N GLY A 97 1.79 1.34 -8.82
CA GLY A 97 1.34 0.03 -9.26
C GLY A 97 1.30 -0.14 -10.79
N PRO A 98 1.29 -1.39 -11.28
CA PRO A 98 1.36 -1.72 -12.71
C PRO A 98 0.14 -1.22 -13.50
N ALA A 99 -1.01 -1.07 -12.86
CA ALA A 99 -2.27 -0.68 -13.50
C ALA A 99 -2.49 0.84 -13.53
N ASN A 100 -1.49 1.64 -13.14
CA ASN A 100 -1.65 3.09 -13.09
C ASN A 100 -1.61 3.72 -14.49
N PRO A 101 -2.66 4.47 -14.90
CA PRO A 101 -2.72 5.06 -16.24
C PRO A 101 -1.96 6.39 -16.36
N HIS A 102 -1.51 6.96 -15.24
CA HIS A 102 -1.00 8.33 -15.12
C HIS A 102 0.53 8.43 -15.11
N ILE A 103 1.25 7.34 -15.42
CA ILE A 103 2.72 7.25 -15.39
C ILE A 103 3.41 8.45 -16.07
N LYS A 104 2.96 8.83 -17.27
CA LYS A 104 3.53 9.98 -18.01
C LYS A 104 3.41 11.29 -17.24
N SER A 105 2.25 11.54 -16.62
CA SER A 105 2.01 12.77 -15.84
C SER A 105 2.87 12.82 -14.58
N LEU A 106 3.07 11.66 -13.93
CA LEU A 106 3.91 11.53 -12.75
C LEU A 106 5.37 11.78 -13.10
N HIS A 107 5.90 11.16 -14.16
CA HIS A 107 7.26 11.43 -14.64
C HIS A 107 7.50 12.91 -14.92
N LYS A 108 6.55 13.59 -15.60
CA LYS A 108 6.65 15.02 -15.87
C LYS A 108 6.73 15.85 -14.59
N ALA A 109 5.95 15.52 -13.57
CA ALA A 109 5.95 16.24 -12.30
C ALA A 109 7.26 16.08 -11.51
N LEU A 110 7.92 14.93 -11.66
CA LEU A 110 9.17 14.62 -10.96
C LEU A 110 10.38 15.30 -11.60
N LEU A 111 10.40 15.48 -12.92
CA LEU A 111 11.48 16.15 -13.65
C LEU A 111 11.67 17.62 -13.24
N HIS A 112 10.63 18.27 -12.73
CA HIS A 112 10.64 19.68 -12.34
C HIS A 112 10.68 19.88 -10.82
N SER A 113 11.08 18.85 -10.06
CA SER A 113 11.07 18.90 -8.60
C SER A 113 12.42 19.37 -8.02
N PRO A 114 12.40 20.23 -6.99
CA PRO A 114 13.59 20.59 -6.23
C PRO A 114 14.04 19.52 -5.21
N SER A 115 13.19 18.54 -4.88
CA SER A 115 13.52 17.48 -3.93
C SER A 115 14.05 16.23 -4.64
N SER A 116 14.80 15.38 -3.93
CA SER A 116 15.27 14.11 -4.48
C SER A 116 14.12 13.11 -4.57
N PHE A 117 13.73 12.75 -5.80
CA PHE A 117 12.71 11.76 -6.07
C PHE A 117 13.28 10.52 -6.75
N CYS A 118 12.92 9.35 -6.21
CA CYS A 118 13.15 8.05 -6.85
C CYS A 118 11.79 7.49 -7.31
N PHE A 119 11.64 7.23 -8.61
CA PHE A 119 10.41 6.67 -9.18
C PHE A 119 10.58 5.19 -9.51
N GLN A 120 9.65 4.36 -9.03
CA GLN A 120 9.59 2.95 -9.36
C GLN A 120 8.19 2.56 -9.81
N HIS A 121 8.10 1.99 -11.01
CA HIS A 121 6.91 1.31 -11.46
C HIS A 121 6.97 -0.15 -11.03
N ALA A 122 6.02 -0.58 -10.21
CA ALA A 122 5.96 -1.95 -9.72
C ALA A 122 5.68 -2.90 -10.88
N ARG A 123 6.65 -3.76 -11.21
CA ARG A 123 6.46 -4.85 -12.17
C ARG A 123 5.92 -6.06 -11.42
N ILE A 124 5.01 -6.79 -12.04
CA ILE A 124 4.47 -8.05 -11.51
C ILE A 124 5.58 -9.11 -11.39
N ASP A 125 6.66 -8.97 -12.16
CA ASP A 125 7.70 -10.00 -12.32
C ASP A 125 9.05 -9.70 -11.65
N SER A 126 9.18 -8.61 -10.88
CA SER A 126 10.45 -8.28 -10.20
C SER A 126 10.59 -8.85 -8.79
N LEU A 127 9.76 -9.84 -8.42
CA LEU A 127 9.91 -10.62 -7.19
C LEU A 127 10.19 -12.08 -7.53
N GLY A 128 11.46 -12.38 -7.82
CA GLY A 128 12.04 -13.72 -7.74
C GLY A 128 11.59 -14.69 -8.84
N GLY A 129 12.51 -15.06 -9.73
CA GLY A 129 12.34 -16.21 -10.60
C GLY A 129 12.07 -17.46 -9.75
N PHE A 130 10.92 -18.09 -9.98
CA PHE A 130 10.62 -19.43 -9.49
C PHE A 130 11.27 -20.43 -10.45
N GLY A 131 12.47 -20.89 -10.10
CA GLY A 131 12.93 -22.21 -10.52
C GLY A 131 12.22 -23.25 -9.65
N TYR A 132 11.50 -24.17 -10.28
CA TYR A 132 11.23 -25.48 -9.70
C TYR A 132 12.51 -26.31 -9.77
#